data_AF-A0A1C6Q2S5-F1
#
_entry.id   AF-A0A1C6Q2S5-F1
#
_cell.length_a   1.000
_cell.length_b   1.000
_cell.length_c   1.000
_cell.angle_alpha   90.00
_cell.angle_beta   90.00
_cell.angle_gamma   90.00
#
_symmetry.space_group_name_H-M   'P 1'
#
loop_
_entity.id
_entity.type
_entity.pdbx_description
1 polymer ?
#
loop_
_entity_poly.entity_id
_entity_poly.type
_entity_poly.pdbx_seq_one_letter_code
_entity_poly.pdbx_strand_id
1 'polypeptide(L)'
;METESEPYVRLATLRQLHQVMADMNTARSLADTVQTVANGVVSGLGYELAAVNLVRPDGDLVVAAFAGDASAVALMTGRVGPRAAWDRRLGMGERWGSLIFIPHSEGWVLDEDDVPQWYTDGPEPRFEDEWHPSDRLFAPLWAN
;
A
#
# COMPACT_ATOMS: atom_id res chain seq x y z
N MET A 1 48.11 26.73 -9.95
CA MET A 1 46.68 27.04 -9.76
C MET A 1 45.92 25.73 -9.82
N GLU A 2 46.00 24.89 -8.78
CA GLU A 2 45.39 23.54 -8.77
C GLU A 2 44.94 23.06 -7.36
N THR A 3 44.86 23.93 -6.35
CA THR A 3 44.60 23.51 -4.95
C THR A 3 43.22 23.90 -4.41
N GLU A 4 42.43 24.71 -5.13
CA GLU A 4 41.08 25.10 -4.67
C GLU A 4 39.98 24.09 -5.06
N SER A 5 40.24 23.14 -5.96
CA SER A 5 39.20 22.23 -6.46
C SER A 5 39.02 20.97 -5.59
N GLU A 6 40.07 20.43 -4.98
CA GLU A 6 39.99 19.20 -4.17
C GLU A 6 39.13 19.31 -2.89
N PRO A 7 39.24 20.38 -2.08
CA PRO A 7 38.45 20.51 -0.85
C PRO A 7 36.95 20.67 -1.16
N TYR A 8 36.63 21.42 -2.21
CA TYR A 8 35.25 21.63 -2.66
C TYR A 8 34.63 20.36 -3.24
N VAL A 9 35.39 19.58 -4.03
CA VAL A 9 34.93 18.29 -4.54
C VAL A 9 34.66 17.30 -3.39
N ARG A 10 35.54 17.21 -2.38
CA ARG A 10 35.31 16.33 -1.21
C ARG A 10 34.09 16.74 -0.39
N LEU A 11 33.87 18.05 -0.19
CA LEU A 11 32.69 18.57 0.52
C LEU A 11 31.40 18.35 -0.27
N ALA A 12 31.42 18.52 -1.59
CA ALA A 12 30.27 18.26 -2.45
C ALA A 12 29.86 16.78 -2.41
N THR A 13 30.83 15.86 -2.53
CA THR A 13 30.59 14.42 -2.44
C THR A 13 30.05 14.02 -1.07
N LEU A 14 30.57 14.58 0.02
CA LEU A 14 30.09 14.30 1.38
C LEU A 14 28.63 14.77 1.58
N ARG A 15 28.27 15.95 1.07
CA ARG A 15 26.88 16.45 1.11
C ARG A 15 25.94 15.58 0.30
N GLN A 16 26.36 15.13 -0.88
CA GLN A 16 25.58 14.22 -1.71
C GLN A 16 25.34 12.88 -1.00
N LEU A 17 26.38 12.31 -0.36
CA LEU A 17 26.24 11.09 0.44
C LEU A 17 25.30 11.30 1.64
N HIS A 18 25.42 12.42 2.36
CA HIS A 18 24.54 12.74 3.47
C HIS A 18 23.08 12.90 3.03
N GLN A 19 22.84 13.53 1.87
CA GLN A 19 21.50 13.67 1.31
C GLN A 19 20.91 12.30 0.97
N VAL A 20 21.66 11.43 0.29
CA VAL A 20 21.20 10.07 -0.02
C VAL A 20 20.90 9.28 1.27
N MET A 21 21.73 9.37 2.30
CA MET A 21 21.47 8.72 3.58
C MET A 21 20.22 9.28 4.29
N ALA A 22 19.99 10.59 4.22
CA ALA A 22 18.80 11.22 4.78
C ALA A 22 17.53 10.81 4.04
N ASP A 23 17.58 10.75 2.71
CA ASP A 23 16.48 10.28 1.87
C ASP A 23 16.17 8.81 2.16
N MET A 24 17.20 7.97 2.29
CA MET A 24 17.06 6.56 2.67
C MET A 24 16.46 6.37 4.07
N ASN A 25 16.89 7.15 5.06
CA ASN A 25 16.34 7.08 6.43
C ASN A 25 14.89 7.56 6.47
N THR A 26 14.55 8.61 5.72
CA THR A 26 13.17 9.10 5.61
C THR A 26 12.28 8.05 4.94
N ALA A 27 12.75 7.44 3.85
CA ALA A 27 12.04 6.35 3.18
C ALA A 27 11.85 5.13 4.10
N ARG A 28 12.88 4.76 4.88
CA ARG A 28 12.78 3.70 5.90
C ARG A 28 11.75 4.04 6.96
N SER A 29 11.77 5.27 7.47
CA SER A 29 10.79 5.75 8.44
C SER A 29 9.36 5.69 7.88
N LEU A 30 9.17 6.03 6.61
CA LEU A 30 7.87 5.91 5.96
C LEU A 30 7.43 4.44 5.84
N ALA A 31 8.32 3.57 5.36
CA ALA A 31 8.05 2.13 5.23
C ALA A 31 7.65 1.52 6.58
N ASP A 32 8.40 1.82 7.65
CA ASP A 32 8.10 1.37 9.01
C ASP A 32 6.75 1.93 9.50
N THR A 33 6.44 3.18 9.18
CA THR A 33 5.17 3.82 9.54
C THR A 33 3.99 3.13 8.86
N VAL A 34 4.04 2.93 7.53
CA VAL A 34 2.93 2.28 6.82
C VAL A 34 2.78 0.80 7.19
N GLN A 35 3.88 0.11 7.50
CA GLN A 35 3.82 -1.25 8.02
C GLN A 35 3.19 -1.30 9.41
N THR A 36 3.47 -0.32 10.28
CA THR A 36 2.83 -0.19 11.59
C THR A 36 1.33 0.01 11.45
N VAL A 37 0.89 0.81 10.48
CA VAL A 37 -0.54 0.99 10.17
C VAL A 37 -1.16 -0.34 9.72
N ALA A 38 -0.58 -1.05 8.76
CA ALA A 38 -1.10 -2.34 8.29
C ALA A 38 -1.21 -3.37 9.44
N ASN A 39 -0.17 -3.46 10.28
CA ASN A 39 -0.18 -4.33 11.46
C ASN A 39 -1.25 -3.93 12.47
N GLY A 40 -1.49 -2.62 12.65
CA GLY A 40 -2.53 -2.09 13.53
C GLY A 40 -3.95 -2.45 13.07
N VAL A 41 -4.20 -2.51 11.76
CA VAL A 41 -5.48 -2.96 11.22
C VAL A 41 -5.72 -4.44 11.55
N VAL A 42 -4.72 -5.30 11.32
CA VAL A 42 -4.85 -6.74 11.58
C VAL A 42 -4.98 -7.02 13.08
N SER A 43 -4.09 -6.45 13.89
CA SER A 43 -4.06 -6.73 15.35
C SER A 43 -5.12 -5.98 16.16
N GLY A 44 -5.62 -4.84 15.66
CA GLY A 44 -6.50 -3.95 16.41
C GLY A 44 -7.96 -3.94 15.93
N LEU A 45 -8.21 -4.21 14.64
CA LEU A 45 -9.56 -4.15 14.05
C LEU A 45 -10.11 -5.53 13.67
N GLY A 46 -9.32 -6.59 13.82
CA GLY A 46 -9.78 -7.97 13.58
C GLY A 46 -9.86 -8.39 12.11
N TYR A 47 -9.28 -7.60 11.20
CA TYR A 47 -9.12 -8.02 9.80
C TYR A 47 -8.00 -9.05 9.70
N GLU A 48 -8.19 -10.06 8.85
CA GLU A 48 -7.14 -11.06 8.62
C GLU A 48 -6.01 -10.53 7.75
N LEU A 49 -6.30 -9.63 6.81
CA LEU A 49 -5.35 -9.06 5.86
C LEU A 49 -5.46 -7.54 5.83
N ALA A 50 -4.32 -6.85 5.68
CA ALA A 50 -4.28 -5.42 5.44
C ALA A 50 -3.16 -5.06 4.47
N ALA A 51 -3.44 -4.17 3.52
CA ALA A 51 -2.46 -3.64 2.58
C ALA A 51 -2.51 -2.11 2.56
N VAL A 52 -1.34 -1.47 2.55
CA VAL A 52 -1.21 -0.02 2.32
C VAL A 52 -0.59 0.19 0.96
N ASN A 53 -1.30 0.92 0.10
CA ASN A 53 -0.84 1.23 -1.25
C ASN A 53 -0.43 2.70 -1.34
N LEU A 54 0.73 2.97 -1.93
CA LEU A 54 1.23 4.33 -2.16
C LEU A 54 1.22 4.66 -3.64
N VAL A 55 0.80 5.89 -3.96
CA VAL A 55 0.85 6.43 -5.32
C VAL A 55 2.30 6.73 -5.67
N ARG A 56 2.78 6.16 -6.77
CA ARG A 56 4.09 6.41 -7.36
C ARG A 56 4.08 7.67 -8.23
N PRO A 57 5.24 8.21 -8.60
CA PRO A 57 5.33 9.38 -9.49
C PRO A 57 4.68 9.20 -10.87
N ASP A 58 4.58 7.96 -11.37
CA ASP A 58 3.88 7.62 -12.62
C ASP A 58 2.34 7.55 -12.45
N GLY A 59 1.84 7.68 -11.22
CA GLY A 59 0.43 7.65 -10.87
C GLY A 59 -0.08 6.27 -10.43
N ASP A 60 0.66 5.19 -10.75
CA ASP A 60 0.30 3.84 -10.36
C ASP A 60 0.52 3.61 -8.87
N LEU A 61 -0.10 2.55 -8.33
CA LEU A 61 -0.06 2.30 -6.90
C LEU A 61 0.78 1.06 -6.61
N VAL A 62 1.69 1.18 -5.64
CA VAL A 62 2.49 0.06 -5.14
C VAL A 62 2.03 -0.38 -3.76
N VAL A 63 2.00 -1.70 -3.55
CA VAL A 63 1.82 -2.29 -2.22
C VAL A 63 3.06 -1.97 -1.38
N ALA A 64 2.98 -0.96 -0.53
CA ALA A 64 4.09 -0.47 0.30
C ALA A 64 4.20 -1.23 1.63
N ALA A 65 3.08 -1.76 2.13
CA ALA A 65 3.04 -2.64 3.29
C ALA A 65 1.92 -3.66 3.14
N PHE A 66 2.14 -4.84 3.70
CA PHE A 66 1.18 -5.93 3.76
C PHE A 66 1.27 -6.62 5.13
N ALA A 67 0.14 -7.01 5.71
CA ALA A 67 0.06 -7.69 7.00
C ALA A 67 -1.04 -8.76 6.95
N GLY A 68 -0.90 -9.77 7.81
CA GLY A 68 -1.89 -10.85 7.97
C GLY A 68 -1.40 -12.24 7.62
N ASP A 69 -0.87 -12.39 6.40
CA ASP A 69 -0.33 -13.66 5.90
C ASP A 69 1.16 -13.52 5.55
N ALA A 70 2.01 -14.15 6.36
CA ALA A 70 3.46 -14.11 6.18
C ALA A 70 3.93 -14.70 4.84
N SER A 71 3.19 -15.67 4.29
CA SER A 71 3.49 -16.27 2.98
C SER A 71 3.16 -15.31 1.84
N ALA A 72 2.10 -14.50 2.01
CA ALA A 72 1.66 -13.49 1.05
C ALA A 72 2.53 -12.23 1.04
N VAL A 73 3.10 -11.85 2.19
CA VAL A 73 3.91 -10.62 2.33
C VAL A 73 4.99 -10.54 1.24
N ALA A 74 5.72 -11.62 1.01
CA ALA A 74 6.80 -11.66 0.02
C ALA A 74 6.31 -11.58 -1.44
N LEU A 75 5.08 -12.03 -1.70
CA LEU A 75 4.47 -12.02 -3.04
C LEU A 75 3.79 -10.69 -3.36
N MET A 76 3.27 -10.02 -2.33
CA MET A 76 2.47 -8.80 -2.47
C MET A 76 3.31 -7.53 -2.39
N THR A 77 4.26 -7.46 -1.47
CA THR A 77 5.04 -6.23 -1.25
C THR A 77 5.81 -5.83 -2.52
N GLY A 78 5.67 -4.57 -2.92
CA GLY A 78 6.32 -4.02 -4.11
C GLY A 78 5.58 -4.26 -5.44
N ARG A 79 4.52 -5.08 -5.45
CA ARG A 79 3.64 -5.24 -6.64
C ARG A 79 2.93 -3.93 -6.96
N VAL A 80 2.63 -3.74 -8.24
CA VAL A 80 2.08 -2.49 -8.79
C VAL A 80 0.74 -2.77 -9.44
N GLY A 81 -0.23 -1.91 -9.17
CA GLY A 81 -1.51 -1.86 -9.86
C GLY A 81 -1.66 -0.56 -10.64
N PRO A 82 -2.13 -0.60 -11.91
CA PRO A 82 -2.37 0.58 -12.71
C PRO A 82 -3.38 1.53 -12.06
N ARG A 83 -3.13 2.84 -12.18
CA ARG A 83 -4.03 3.88 -11.64
C ARG A 83 -5.46 3.72 -12.12
N ALA A 84 -5.65 3.46 -13.41
CA ALA A 84 -6.97 3.30 -14.02
C ALA A 84 -7.75 2.12 -13.42
N ALA A 85 -7.06 1.03 -13.05
CA ALA A 85 -7.69 -0.12 -12.41
C ALA A 85 -8.14 0.23 -10.98
N TRP A 86 -7.31 0.96 -10.23
CA TRP A 86 -7.67 1.50 -8.92
C TRP A 86 -8.84 2.48 -8.98
N ASP A 87 -8.85 3.41 -9.94
CA ASP A 87 -9.94 4.38 -10.07
C ASP A 87 -11.27 3.68 -10.39
N ARG A 88 -11.27 2.66 -11.27
CA ARG A 88 -12.45 1.83 -11.53
C ARG A 88 -12.93 1.11 -10.27
N ARG A 89 -12.01 0.51 -9.51
CA ARG A 89 -12.32 -0.19 -8.26
C ARG A 89 -12.91 0.74 -7.21
N LEU A 90 -12.29 1.88 -6.96
CA LEU A 90 -12.79 2.86 -5.99
C LEU A 90 -14.10 3.51 -6.48
N GLY A 91 -14.31 3.60 -7.80
CA GLY A 91 -15.52 4.16 -8.39
C GLY A 91 -16.77 3.26 -8.30
N MET A 92 -16.60 1.94 -8.19
CA MET A 92 -17.74 1.00 -8.14
C MET A 92 -18.24 0.69 -6.73
N GLY A 93 -17.42 0.92 -5.70
CA GLY A 93 -17.81 0.56 -4.33
C GLY A 93 -18.82 1.51 -3.69
N GLU A 94 -19.55 0.97 -2.72
CA GLU A 94 -20.47 1.72 -1.86
C GLU A 94 -19.69 2.64 -0.92
N ARG A 95 -20.16 3.88 -0.75
CA ARG A 95 -19.53 4.82 0.18
C ARG A 95 -20.07 4.69 1.59
N TRP A 96 -19.19 4.32 2.51
CA TRP A 96 -19.44 4.33 3.95
C TRP A 96 -18.68 5.50 4.60
N GLY A 97 -19.24 6.70 4.47
CA GLY A 97 -18.57 7.93 4.87
C GLY A 97 -17.32 8.19 4.02
N SER A 98 -16.13 8.09 4.61
CA SER A 98 -14.84 8.19 3.90
C SER A 98 -14.34 6.85 3.37
N LEU A 99 -15.00 5.75 3.73
CA LEU A 99 -14.63 4.40 3.31
C LEU A 99 -15.39 4.01 2.05
N ILE A 100 -14.81 3.07 1.31
CA ILE A 100 -15.43 2.49 0.12
C ILE A 100 -15.47 0.98 0.31
N PHE A 101 -16.68 0.43 0.39
CA PHE A 101 -16.95 -0.99 0.56
C PHE A 101 -17.31 -1.62 -0.79
N ILE A 102 -16.78 -2.81 -1.08
CA ILE A 102 -17.16 -3.60 -2.25
C ILE A 102 -17.57 -4.98 -1.74
N PRO A 103 -18.85 -5.37 -1.85
CA PRO A 103 -19.29 -6.69 -1.43
C PRO A 103 -18.76 -7.76 -2.39
N HIS A 104 -18.48 -8.95 -1.87
CA HIS A 104 -17.99 -10.09 -2.65
C HIS A 104 -18.90 -10.42 -3.85
N SER A 105 -20.22 -10.22 -3.71
CA SER A 105 -21.24 -10.50 -4.74
C SER A 105 -21.15 -9.58 -5.97
N GLU A 106 -20.55 -8.41 -5.83
CA GLU A 106 -20.31 -7.45 -6.92
C GLU A 106 -18.83 -7.39 -7.33
N GLY A 107 -17.97 -7.90 -6.45
CA GLY A 107 -16.53 -7.90 -6.58
C GLY A 107 -15.97 -8.74 -7.72
N TRP A 108 -16.74 -9.66 -8.30
CA TRP A 108 -16.32 -10.58 -9.36
C TRP A 108 -15.82 -9.87 -10.63
N VAL A 109 -16.31 -8.66 -10.91
CA VAL A 109 -15.84 -7.83 -12.04
C VAL A 109 -14.36 -7.41 -11.87
N LEU A 110 -13.81 -7.54 -10.67
CA LEU A 110 -12.46 -7.11 -10.30
C LEU A 110 -11.48 -8.26 -10.09
N ASP A 111 -11.91 -9.52 -10.18
CA ASP A 111 -11.07 -10.67 -9.85
C ASP A 111 -9.94 -10.89 -10.88
N GLU A 112 -10.12 -10.38 -12.11
CA GLU A 112 -9.12 -10.43 -13.19
C GLU A 112 -8.53 -9.06 -13.51
N ASP A 113 -8.68 -8.05 -12.64
CA ASP A 113 -8.06 -6.76 -12.90
C ASP A 113 -6.56 -6.71 -12.56
N ASP A 114 -5.89 -5.71 -13.09
CA ASP A 114 -4.44 -5.54 -12.92
C ASP A 114 -4.04 -5.05 -11.52
N VAL A 115 -4.95 -4.98 -10.54
CA VAL A 115 -4.58 -4.60 -9.18
C VAL A 115 -4.12 -5.83 -8.41
N PRO A 116 -2.93 -5.79 -7.77
CA PRO A 116 -2.48 -6.88 -6.91
C PRO A 116 -3.49 -7.19 -5.80
N GLN A 117 -3.88 -8.46 -5.69
CA GLN A 117 -4.80 -8.95 -4.67
C GLN A 117 -4.24 -10.20 -3.99
N TRP A 118 -4.63 -10.41 -2.74
CA TRP A 118 -4.44 -11.64 -2.01
C TRP A 118 -5.70 -11.92 -1.20
N TYR A 119 -6.07 -13.20 -1.11
CA TYR A 119 -7.21 -13.65 -0.32
C TYR A 119 -6.77 -14.79 0.58
N THR A 120 -7.28 -14.78 1.80
CA THR A 120 -7.24 -15.96 2.67
C THR A 120 -8.55 -16.70 2.47
N ASP A 121 -8.46 -18.02 2.26
CA ASP A 121 -9.67 -18.86 2.28
C ASP A 121 -10.29 -18.81 3.67
N GLY A 122 -11.62 -18.63 3.72
CA GLY A 122 -12.37 -18.59 4.97
C GLY A 122 -13.73 -19.27 4.81
N PRO A 123 -14.41 -19.58 5.92
CA PRO A 123 -15.76 -20.11 5.86
C PRO A 123 -16.71 -19.08 5.23
N GLU A 124 -17.76 -19.56 4.57
CA GLU A 124 -18.85 -18.67 4.16
C GLU A 124 -19.49 -18.01 5.39
N PRO A 125 -19.94 -16.75 5.28
CA PRO A 125 -20.71 -16.07 6.30
C PRO A 125 -21.91 -16.92 6.75
N ARG A 126 -22.16 -16.95 8.07
CA ARG A 126 -23.30 -17.66 8.66
C ARG A 126 -24.54 -16.79 8.75
N PHE A 127 -24.37 -15.48 8.71
CA PHE A 127 -25.43 -14.48 8.79
C PHE A 127 -25.25 -13.44 7.68
N GLU A 128 -26.34 -12.75 7.33
CA GLU A 128 -26.37 -11.77 6.22
C GLU A 128 -25.40 -10.59 6.43
N ASP A 129 -25.18 -10.19 7.69
CA ASP A 129 -24.31 -9.07 8.04
C ASP A 129 -22.87 -9.49 8.42
N GLU A 130 -22.53 -10.78 8.29
CA GLU A 130 -21.15 -11.24 8.53
C GLU A 130 -20.26 -10.95 7.31
N TRP A 131 -19.01 -10.56 7.57
CA TRP A 131 -18.01 -10.32 6.52
C TRP A 131 -17.72 -11.59 5.73
N HIS A 132 -17.78 -11.49 4.41
CA HIS A 132 -17.25 -12.50 3.51
C HIS A 132 -15.73 -12.32 3.34
N PRO A 133 -14.92 -13.40 3.25
CA PRO A 133 -13.47 -13.29 3.05
C PRO A 133 -13.04 -12.48 1.82
N SER A 134 -13.89 -12.42 0.81
CA SER A 134 -13.70 -11.65 -0.44
C SER A 134 -14.32 -10.25 -0.42
N ASP A 135 -14.96 -9.84 0.68
CA ASP A 135 -15.39 -8.45 0.85
C ASP A 135 -14.17 -7.52 0.94
N ARG A 136 -14.30 -6.31 0.40
CA ARG A 136 -13.17 -5.38 0.29
C ARG A 136 -13.56 -4.04 0.88
N LEU A 137 -12.70 -3.52 1.76
CA LEU A 137 -12.88 -2.19 2.35
C LEU A 137 -11.65 -1.33 2.08
N PHE A 138 -11.88 -0.17 1.48
CA PHE A 138 -10.84 0.79 1.13
C PHE A 138 -11.00 2.08 1.93
N ALA A 139 -9.88 2.63 2.39
CA ALA A 139 -9.80 3.94 3.02
C ALA A 139 -8.89 4.85 2.18
N PRO A 140 -9.39 5.41 1.05
CA PRO A 140 -8.58 6.28 0.20
C PRO A 140 -8.18 7.55 0.95
N LEU A 141 -6.88 7.86 0.93
CA LEU A 141 -6.33 9.10 1.48
C LEU A 141 -6.00 10.03 0.33
N TRP A 142 -6.84 11.03 0.10
CA TRP A 142 -6.61 12.04 -0.93
C TRP A 142 -5.71 13.16 -0.38
N ALA A 143 -4.72 13.56 -1.18
CA ALA A 143 -4.01 14.81 -0.92
C ALA A 143 -4.95 15.97 -1.20
N ASN A 144 -5.11 16.86 -0.22
CA ASN A 144 -5.80 18.14 -0.38
C ASN A 144 -4.94 19.16 -1.12
#